data_AF-A0A512DWX8-F1
#
_entry.id   AF-A0A512DWX8-F1
#
_cell.length_a   1.000
_cell.length_b   1.000
_cell.length_c   1.000
_cell.angle_alpha   90.00
_cell.angle_beta   90.00
_cell.angle_gamma   90.00
#
_symmetry.space_group_name_H-M   'P 1'
#
loop_
_entity.id
_entity.type
_entity.pdbx_description
1 polymer ?
#
loop_
_entity_poly.entity_id
_entity_poly.type
_entity_poly.pdbx_seq_one_letter_code
_entity_poly.pdbx_strand_id
1 'polypeptide(L)'
;MADPPTLYDHDFFAWTQDQAAALRRAQRDRIDAPLDWEHLADELEQLGGLIKDSIRCDLAAVIEHLLKLEHSPDTGSWTKWRASVRKARRHLNDKIASHPSLLSYPQIILTDAWLDGCDDALQDDCMVEAALP
;
A
#
# COMPACT_ATOMS: atom_id res chain seq x y z
N MET A 1 -13.12 -30.96 -7.92
CA MET A 1 -13.81 -29.74 -7.44
C MET A 1 -12.75 -28.90 -6.78
N ALA A 2 -12.58 -27.64 -7.17
CA ALA A 2 -11.67 -26.73 -6.47
C ALA A 2 -12.27 -26.40 -5.10
N ASP A 3 -11.42 -26.31 -4.08
CA ASP A 3 -11.85 -25.86 -2.75
C ASP A 3 -12.40 -24.42 -2.83
N PRO A 4 -13.36 -24.06 -1.95
CA PRO A 4 -13.88 -22.69 -1.91
C PRO A 4 -12.75 -21.70 -1.60
N PRO A 5 -12.79 -20.49 -2.20
CA PRO A 5 -11.76 -19.47 -1.98
C PRO A 5 -11.65 -19.16 -0.48
N THR A 6 -10.43 -19.25 0.03
CA THR A 6 -10.09 -19.01 1.43
C THR A 6 -9.79 -17.53 1.67
N LEU A 7 -9.72 -17.09 2.93
CA LEU A 7 -9.30 -15.71 3.27
C LEU A 7 -7.94 -15.36 2.64
N TYR A 8 -7.03 -16.33 2.53
CA TYR A 8 -5.76 -16.18 1.83
C TYR A 8 -5.93 -15.72 0.36
N ASP A 9 -6.95 -16.24 -0.34
CA ASP A 9 -7.15 -15.99 -1.78
C ASP A 9 -7.83 -14.64 -2.08
N HIS A 10 -8.62 -14.11 -1.15
CA HIS A 10 -9.43 -12.91 -1.37
C HIS A 10 -9.14 -11.75 -0.43
N ASP A 11 -8.33 -11.96 0.60
CA ASP A 11 -7.88 -10.92 1.53
C ASP A 11 -6.60 -11.36 2.26
N PHE A 12 -5.50 -11.40 1.52
CA PHE A 12 -4.22 -11.85 2.06
C PHE A 12 -3.77 -11.04 3.28
N PHE A 13 -4.06 -9.73 3.32
CA PHE A 13 -3.79 -8.88 4.48
C PHE A 13 -4.52 -9.40 5.70
N ALA A 14 -5.85 -9.53 5.66
CA ALA A 14 -6.62 -10.04 6.79
C ALA A 14 -6.15 -11.44 7.22
N TRP A 15 -5.84 -12.30 6.25
CA TRP A 15 -5.30 -13.62 6.52
C TRP A 15 -3.98 -13.56 7.30
N THR A 16 -3.02 -12.71 6.92
CA THR A 16 -1.76 -12.59 7.67
C THR A 16 -1.96 -12.18 9.12
N GLN A 17 -2.88 -11.25 9.38
CA GLN A 17 -3.19 -10.78 10.74
C GLN A 17 -3.82 -11.89 11.58
N ASP A 18 -4.76 -12.65 10.99
CA ASP A 18 -5.41 -13.77 11.64
C ASP A 18 -4.41 -14.89 11.97
N GLN A 19 -3.48 -15.19 11.05
CA GLN A 19 -2.45 -16.20 11.27
C GLN A 19 -1.45 -15.78 12.34
N ALA A 20 -0.98 -14.54 12.32
CA ALA A 20 -0.10 -14.03 13.38
C ALA A 20 -0.77 -14.11 14.76
N ALA A 21 -2.05 -13.73 14.86
CA ALA A 21 -2.81 -13.89 16.09
C ALA A 21 -2.97 -15.37 16.52
N ALA A 22 -3.10 -16.28 15.56
CA ALA A 22 -3.18 -17.72 15.83
C ALA A 22 -1.86 -18.29 16.35
N LEU A 23 -0.72 -17.88 15.77
CA LEU A 23 0.61 -18.28 16.24
C LEU A 23 0.86 -17.81 17.68
N ARG A 24 0.51 -16.56 18.01
CA ARG A 24 0.62 -16.06 19.38
C ARG A 24 -0.33 -16.78 20.36
N ARG A 25 -1.50 -17.23 19.90
CA ARG A 25 -2.38 -18.11 20.71
C ARG A 25 -1.74 -19.48 20.95
N ALA A 26 -1.22 -20.12 19.91
CA ALA A 26 -0.55 -21.41 20.01
C ALA A 26 0.62 -21.40 21.02
N GLN A 27 1.40 -20.32 21.03
CA GLN A 27 2.46 -20.11 22.02
C GLN A 27 1.91 -20.04 23.45
N ARG A 28 0.84 -19.25 23.68
CA ARG A 28 0.18 -19.11 25.00
C ARG A 28 -0.41 -20.42 25.49
N ASP A 29 -0.99 -21.20 24.58
CA ASP A 29 -1.55 -22.53 24.86
C ASP A 29 -0.45 -23.60 25.02
N ARG A 30 0.82 -23.21 24.91
CA ARG A 30 2.02 -24.05 25.07
C ARG A 30 1.97 -25.29 24.17
N ILE A 31 1.57 -25.11 22.91
CA ILE A 31 1.67 -26.16 21.90
C ILE A 31 3.15 -26.56 21.77
N ASP A 32 3.45 -27.81 22.08
CA ASP A 32 4.79 -28.37 22.03
C ASP A 32 5.19 -28.64 20.56
N ALA A 33 5.80 -27.62 19.96
CA ALA A 33 6.43 -27.70 18.65
C ALA A 33 7.74 -26.90 18.69
N PRO A 34 8.78 -27.33 17.95
CA PRO A 34 10.06 -26.62 17.88
C PRO A 34 9.97 -25.40 16.94
N LEU A 35 9.00 -24.51 17.19
CA LEU A 35 8.73 -23.33 16.38
C LEU A 35 8.91 -22.07 17.22
N ASP A 36 9.50 -21.04 16.61
CA ASP A 36 9.58 -19.71 17.17
C ASP A 36 8.30 -18.92 16.84
N TRP A 37 7.25 -19.21 17.61
CA TRP A 37 5.91 -18.69 17.37
C TRP A 37 5.82 -17.16 17.31
N GLU A 38 6.63 -16.45 18.10
CA GLU A 38 6.57 -14.99 18.19
C GLU A 38 7.18 -14.36 16.94
N HIS A 39 8.40 -14.75 16.58
CA HIS A 39 9.04 -14.21 15.37
C HIS A 39 8.26 -14.60 14.10
N LEU A 40 7.67 -15.80 14.04
CA LEU A 40 6.82 -16.18 12.91
C LEU A 40 5.54 -15.33 12.81
N ALA A 41 4.96 -14.95 13.96
CA ALA A 41 3.80 -14.05 13.97
C ALA A 41 4.18 -12.66 13.49
N ASP A 42 5.32 -12.13 13.95
CA ASP A 42 5.82 -10.82 13.55
C ASP A 42 6.13 -10.76 12.05
N GLU A 43 6.78 -11.78 11.51
CA GLU A 43 7.09 -11.87 10.06
C GLU A 43 5.81 -11.91 9.21
N LEU A 44 4.76 -12.60 9.67
CA LEU A 44 3.48 -12.60 8.96
C LEU A 44 2.79 -11.23 9.02
N GLU A 45 2.81 -10.55 10.17
CA GLU A 45 2.26 -9.20 10.27
C GLU A 45 3.00 -8.20 9.38
N GLN A 46 4.33 -8.28 9.35
CA GLN A 46 5.17 -7.46 8.47
C GLN A 46 4.89 -7.75 6.99
N LEU A 47 4.75 -9.03 6.63
CA LEU A 47 4.40 -9.44 5.27
C LEU A 47 3.06 -8.84 4.83
N GLY A 48 2.05 -8.83 5.71
CA GLY A 48 0.78 -8.12 5.47
C GLY A 48 0.98 -6.60 5.35
N GLY A 49 1.84 -6.03 6.19
CA GLY A 49 2.22 -4.61 6.17
C GLY A 49 2.72 -4.12 4.82
N LEU A 50 3.42 -4.96 4.06
CA LEU A 50 3.90 -4.61 2.71
C LEU A 50 2.77 -4.21 1.76
N ILE A 51 1.55 -4.73 1.94
CA ILE A 51 0.40 -4.34 1.12
C ILE A 51 -0.04 -2.91 1.45
N LYS A 52 -0.04 -2.55 2.74
CA LYS A 52 -0.33 -1.20 3.20
C LYS A 52 0.69 -0.20 2.66
N ASP A 53 1.97 -0.52 2.76
CA ASP A 53 3.04 0.32 2.20
C ASP A 53 2.86 0.49 0.69
N SER A 54 2.52 -0.60 -0.01
CA SER A 54 2.27 -0.55 -1.44
C SER A 54 1.04 0.29 -1.82
N ILE A 55 0.01 0.37 -0.97
CA ILE A 55 -1.14 1.27 -1.13
C ILE A 55 -0.72 2.72 -0.95
N ARG A 56 0.08 3.01 0.08
CA ARG A 56 0.63 4.35 0.35
C ARG A 56 1.47 4.83 -0.83
N CYS A 57 2.39 4.00 -1.33
CA CYS A 57 3.24 4.34 -2.48
C CYS A 57 2.43 4.62 -3.76
N ASP A 58 1.41 3.82 -4.07
CA ASP A 58 0.57 4.09 -5.24
C ASP A 58 -0.21 5.40 -5.07
N LEU A 59 -0.69 5.71 -3.86
CA LEU A 59 -1.40 6.94 -3.57
C LEU A 59 -0.47 8.16 -3.69
N ALA A 60 0.74 8.08 -3.14
CA ALA A 60 1.78 9.10 -3.27
C ALA A 60 2.12 9.35 -4.75
N ALA A 61 2.31 8.29 -5.55
CA ALA A 61 2.58 8.41 -6.98
C ALA A 61 1.41 9.07 -7.75
N VAL A 62 0.15 8.85 -7.35
CA VAL A 62 -1.00 9.58 -7.91
C VAL A 62 -0.89 11.07 -7.59
N ILE A 63 -0.61 11.42 -6.34
CA ILE A 63 -0.52 12.80 -5.86
C ILE A 63 0.64 13.51 -6.55
N GLU A 64 1.85 12.93 -6.53
CA GLU A 64 3.05 13.42 -7.20
C GLU A 64 2.76 13.86 -8.64
N HIS A 65 2.19 12.95 -9.43
CA HIS A 65 1.99 13.19 -10.85
C HIS A 65 0.82 14.13 -11.15
N LEU A 66 -0.18 14.22 -10.25
CA LEU A 66 -1.22 15.23 -10.36
C LEU A 66 -0.65 16.63 -10.07
N LEU A 67 0.19 16.76 -9.04
CA LEU A 67 0.88 18.02 -8.73
C LEU A 67 1.77 18.47 -9.89
N LYS A 68 2.57 17.56 -10.47
CA LYS A 68 3.37 17.86 -11.67
C LYS A 68 2.50 18.31 -12.85
N LEU A 69 1.35 17.68 -13.06
CA LEU A 69 0.42 18.08 -14.13
C LEU A 69 -0.22 19.45 -13.92
N GLU A 70 -0.48 19.84 -12.67
CA GLU A 70 -1.15 21.09 -12.33
C GLU A 70 -0.18 22.28 -12.29
N HIS A 71 1.03 22.06 -11.77
CA HIS A 71 1.93 23.15 -11.42
C HIS A 71 3.20 23.22 -12.27
N SER A 72 3.57 22.15 -12.99
CA SER A 72 4.79 22.18 -13.80
C SER A 72 4.58 22.91 -15.13
N PRO A 73 5.50 23.80 -15.53
CA PRO A 73 5.50 24.42 -16.85
C PRO A 73 5.90 23.44 -17.98
N ASP A 74 6.46 22.25 -17.67
CA ASP A 74 6.86 21.29 -18.69
C ASP A 74 5.68 20.53 -19.29
N THR A 75 5.11 21.12 -20.33
CA THR A 75 4.03 20.49 -21.11
C THR A 75 4.47 19.25 -21.90
N GLY A 76 5.76 19.04 -22.12
CA GLY A 76 6.30 17.88 -22.86
C GLY A 76 6.15 16.57 -22.09
N SER A 77 6.13 16.62 -20.76
CA SER A 77 6.04 15.44 -19.90
C SER A 77 4.60 15.06 -19.52
N TRP A 78 3.61 15.89 -19.84
CA TRP A 78 2.21 15.67 -19.47
C TRP A 78 1.64 14.31 -19.88
N THR A 79 1.97 13.82 -21.07
CA THR A 79 1.49 12.51 -21.54
C THR A 79 2.02 11.37 -20.66
N LYS A 80 3.28 11.46 -20.24
CA LYS A 80 3.92 10.48 -19.35
C LYS A 80 3.29 10.53 -17.96
N TRP A 81 3.13 11.73 -17.38
CA TRP A 81 2.54 11.86 -16.05
C TRP A 81 1.08 11.41 -16.00
N ARG A 82 0.29 11.71 -17.04
CA ARG A 82 -1.08 11.16 -17.15
C ARG A 82 -1.08 9.63 -17.25
N ALA A 83 -0.07 9.03 -17.87
CA ALA A 83 0.07 7.57 -17.89
C ALA A 83 0.45 7.02 -16.51
N SER A 84 1.35 7.68 -15.78
CA SER A 84 1.71 7.34 -14.40
C SER A 84 0.50 7.39 -13.46
N VAL A 85 -0.30 8.47 -13.49
CA VAL A 85 -1.55 8.57 -12.69
C VAL A 85 -2.48 7.40 -12.99
N ARG A 86 -2.71 7.09 -14.27
CA ARG A 86 -3.58 5.97 -14.66
C ARG A 86 -3.06 4.63 -14.16
N LYS A 87 -1.74 4.42 -14.22
CA LYS A 87 -1.10 3.18 -13.75
C LYS A 87 -1.24 3.04 -12.24
N ALA A 88 -0.85 4.06 -11.48
CA ALA A 88 -0.92 4.05 -10.02
C ALA A 88 -2.36 3.89 -9.52
N ARG A 89 -3.34 4.57 -10.13
CA ARG A 89 -4.77 4.38 -9.81
C ARG A 89 -5.26 2.96 -10.07
N ARG A 90 -4.81 2.32 -11.16
CA ARG A 90 -5.17 0.92 -11.43
C ARG A 90 -4.59 0.00 -10.36
N HIS A 91 -3.30 0.12 -10.07
CA HIS A 91 -2.65 -0.70 -9.03
C HIS A 91 -3.32 -0.53 -7.66
N LEU A 92 -3.64 0.70 -7.27
CA LEU A 92 -4.37 0.99 -6.04
C LEU A 92 -5.74 0.29 -6.01
N ASN A 93 -6.52 0.43 -7.08
CA ASN A 93 -7.84 -0.20 -7.18
C ASN A 93 -7.75 -1.72 -7.17
N ASP A 94 -6.78 -2.30 -7.89
CA ASP A 94 -6.57 -3.76 -7.95
C ASP A 94 -6.18 -4.29 -6.55
N LYS A 95 -5.32 -3.58 -5.81
CA LYS A 95 -4.97 -3.92 -4.42
C LYS A 95 -6.17 -3.88 -3.50
N ILE A 96 -6.99 -2.83 -3.55
CA ILE A 96 -8.21 -2.72 -2.74
C ILE A 96 -9.21 -3.83 -3.08
N ALA A 97 -9.39 -4.14 -4.37
CA ALA A 97 -10.31 -5.18 -4.82
C ALA A 97 -9.88 -6.58 -4.35
N SER A 98 -8.56 -6.83 -4.24
CA SER A 98 -7.98 -8.07 -3.75
C SER A 98 -7.77 -8.13 -2.24
N HIS A 99 -7.97 -7.01 -1.53
CA HIS A 99 -7.82 -6.90 -0.08
C HIS A 99 -8.96 -6.04 0.53
N PRO A 100 -10.21 -6.53 0.56
CA PRO A 100 -11.37 -5.77 0.99
C PRO A 100 -11.26 -5.20 2.42
N SER A 101 -10.53 -5.85 3.33
CA SER A 101 -10.24 -5.36 4.67
C SER A 101 -9.46 -4.04 4.69
N LEU A 102 -8.75 -3.71 3.61
CA LEU A 102 -8.01 -2.46 3.43
C LEU A 102 -8.80 -1.38 2.70
N LEU A 103 -10.10 -1.56 2.43
CA LEU A 103 -10.93 -0.60 1.69
C LEU A 103 -10.89 0.82 2.26
N SER A 104 -10.86 0.96 3.58
CA SER A 104 -10.77 2.27 4.25
C SER A 104 -9.35 2.80 4.40
N TYR A 105 -8.33 1.95 4.18
CA TYR A 105 -6.95 2.30 4.46
C TYR A 105 -6.39 3.47 3.62
N PRO A 106 -6.72 3.63 2.32
CA PRO A 106 -6.30 4.80 1.55
C PRO A 106 -6.71 6.13 2.18
N GLN A 107 -7.88 6.19 2.84
CA GLN A 107 -8.36 7.40 3.51
C GLN A 107 -7.63 7.65 4.83
N ILE A 108 -7.20 6.58 5.51
CA ILE A 108 -6.41 6.66 6.75
C ILE A 108 -5.00 7.17 6.46
N ILE A 109 -4.38 6.71 5.37
CA ILE A 109 -2.97 7.01 5.03
C ILE A 109 -2.80 8.22 4.11
N LEU A 110 -3.89 8.92 3.79
CA LEU A 110 -3.89 10.00 2.80
C LEU A 110 -2.91 11.13 3.16
N THR A 111 -2.81 11.50 4.43
CA THR A 111 -1.89 12.57 4.88
C THR A 111 -0.43 12.21 4.62
N ASP A 112 -0.03 10.99 4.98
CA ASP A 112 1.35 10.54 4.78
C ASP A 112 1.66 10.40 3.28
N ALA A 113 0.73 9.82 2.51
CA ALA A 113 0.87 9.73 1.06
C ALA A 113 0.90 11.10 0.36
N TRP A 114 0.22 12.10 0.93
CA TRP A 114 0.29 13.49 0.44
C TRP A 114 1.67 14.08 0.63
N LEU A 115 2.25 13.94 1.84
CA LEU A 115 3.60 14.42 2.12
C LEU A 115 4.62 13.74 1.20
N ASP A 116 4.55 12.42 1.06
CA ASP A 116 5.43 11.68 0.14
C ASP A 116 5.27 12.17 -1.31
N GLY A 117 4.02 12.35 -1.77
CA GLY A 117 3.75 12.81 -3.12
C GLY A 117 4.22 14.25 -3.39
N CYS A 118 4.16 15.13 -2.39
CA CYS A 118 4.76 16.46 -2.47
C CYS A 118 6.28 16.39 -2.56
N ASP A 119 6.92 15.61 -1.69
CA ASP A 119 8.38 15.43 -1.68
C ASP A 119 8.87 14.86 -3.02
N ASP A 120 8.20 13.82 -3.53
CA ASP A 120 8.50 13.20 -4.82
C ASP A 120 8.26 14.16 -6.00
N ALA A 121 7.28 15.06 -5.88
CA ALA A 121 7.02 16.07 -6.90
C ALA A 121 8.15 17.09 -7.01
N LEU A 122 8.74 17.47 -5.86
CA LEU A 122 9.82 18.45 -5.76
C LEU A 122 11.20 17.90 -6.11
N GLN A 123 11.40 16.58 -6.10
CA GLN A 123 12.66 15.97 -6.55
C GLN A 123 12.93 16.16 -8.04
N ASP A 124 11.91 16.48 -8.82
CA ASP A 124 12.00 16.70 -10.25
C ASP A 124 12.27 18.18 -10.53
N ASP A 125 13.31 18.48 -11.31
CA ASP A 125 13.72 19.86 -11.68
C ASP A 125 12.60 20.64 -12.42
N CYS A 126 11.51 19.96 -12.81
CA CYS A 126 10.34 20.55 -13.42
C CYS A 126 9.40 21.28 -12.43
N MET A 127 9.71 21.30 -11.13
CA MET A 127 8.91 21.91 -10.07
C MET A 127 9.74 22.85 -9.18
N VAL A 128 9.08 23.85 -8.57
CA VAL A 128 9.66 24.69 -7.52
C VAL A 128 8.79 24.62 -6.28
N GLU A 129 9.42 24.60 -5.09
CA GLU A 129 8.73 24.43 -3.80
C GLU A 129 7.59 25.44 -3.59
N ALA A 130 7.78 26.69 -4.02
CA ALA A 130 6.76 27.74 -3.96
C ALA A 130 5.51 27.49 -4.83
N ALA A 131 5.50 26.44 -5.66
CA ALA A 131 4.37 26.08 -6.51
C ALA A 131 3.40 25.09 -5.86
N LEU A 132 3.76 24.47 -4.73
CA LEU A 132 2.88 23.54 -4.02
C LEU A 132 1.98 24.27 -3.00
N PRO A 133 0.73 23.79 -2.79
CA PRO A 133 -0.21 24.36 -1.82
C PRO A 133 0.10 24.02 -0.36
#